data_AF-A0A081K7M8-F1
#
_entry.id   AF-A0A081K7M8-F1
#
_cell.length_a   1.000
_cell.length_b   1.000
_cell.length_c   1.000
_cell.angle_alpha   90.00
_cell.angle_beta   90.00
_cell.angle_gamma   90.00
#
_symmetry.space_group_name_H-M   'P 1'
#
loop_
_entity.id
_entity.type
_entity.pdbx_description
1 polymer ?
#
loop_
_entity_poly.entity_id
_entity_poly.type
_entity_poly.pdbx_seq_one_letter_code
_entity_poly.pdbx_strand_id
1 'polypeptide(L)'
;MNIHKLVSLFLAIIYMLIFNGFFEYYSGFNNAQDFVGSVLTTRANGVYYIYLAAIASLYFLVFPQHAARKLSPLSKGLKEQILPANFWVCVGYFLSVVVFLTLEVFR
;
A
#
# COMPACT_ATOMS: atom_id res chain seq x y z
N MET A 1 6.10 -9.62 19.26
CA MET A 1 5.84 -8.64 18.19
C MET A 1 5.34 -9.41 16.97
N ASN A 2 4.11 -9.17 16.50
CA ASN A 2 3.55 -9.96 15.38
C ASN A 2 4.41 -9.78 14.13
N ILE A 3 4.81 -10.89 13.48
CA ILE A 3 5.68 -10.92 12.29
C ILE A 3 5.25 -9.91 11.23
N HIS A 4 3.94 -9.73 11.01
CA HIS A 4 3.40 -8.77 10.04
C HIS A 4 3.78 -7.31 10.31
N LYS A 5 3.91 -6.91 11.58
CA LYS A 5 4.34 -5.55 11.96
C LYS A 5 5.82 -5.32 11.64
N LEU A 6 6.65 -6.35 11.82
CA LEU A 6 8.06 -6.30 11.44
C LEU A 6 8.17 -6.21 9.91
N VAL A 7 7.41 -7.03 9.17
CA VAL A 7 7.40 -7.00 7.70
C VAL A 7 6.91 -5.65 7.17
N SER A 8 5.89 -5.05 7.78
CA SER A 8 5.45 -3.71 7.40
C SER A 8 6.51 -2.64 7.65
N LEU A 9 7.33 -2.77 8.68
CA LEU A 9 8.43 -1.83 8.93
C LEU A 9 9.48 -1.93 7.81
N PHE A 10 9.85 -3.14 7.41
CA PHE A 10 10.74 -3.35 6.27
C PHE A 10 10.14 -2.82 4.96
N LEU A 11 8.86 -3.09 4.69
CA LEU A 11 8.17 -2.55 3.52
C LEU A 11 8.12 -1.02 3.52
N ALA A 12 7.91 -0.40 4.68
CA ALA A 12 7.89 1.06 4.80
C ALA A 12 9.25 1.67 4.45
N ILE A 13 10.34 1.07 4.91
CA ILE A 13 11.70 1.48 4.54
C ILE A 13 11.92 1.33 3.04
N ILE A 14 11.54 0.19 2.46
CA ILE A 14 11.68 -0.06 1.02
C ILE A 14 10.88 0.96 0.20
N TYR A 15 9.61 1.20 0.55
CA TYR A 15 8.79 2.21 -0.12
C TYR A 15 9.39 3.61 0.01
N MET A 16 9.92 3.97 1.18
CA MET A 16 10.63 5.25 1.34
C MET A 16 11.84 5.35 0.41
N LEU A 17 12.67 4.30 0.33
CA LEU A 17 13.85 4.31 -0.53
C LEU A 17 13.47 4.42 -2.02
N ILE A 18 12.42 3.70 -2.45
CA ILE A 18 11.95 3.75 -3.83
C ILE A 18 11.37 5.13 -4.15
N PHE A 19 10.47 5.65 -3.31
CA PHE A 19 9.75 6.90 -3.56
C PHE A 19 10.61 8.16 -3.42
N ASN A 20 11.72 8.11 -2.67
CA ASN A 20 12.72 9.18 -2.64
C ASN A 20 13.80 9.03 -3.74
N GLY A 21 13.69 8.01 -4.59
CA GLY A 21 14.62 7.80 -5.70
C GLY A 21 16.01 7.29 -5.32
N PHE A 22 16.17 6.72 -4.12
CA PHE A 22 17.42 6.05 -3.73
C PHE A 22 17.63 4.69 -4.43
N PHE A 23 16.60 4.15 -5.08
CA PHE A 23 16.70 2.96 -5.92
C PHE A 23 16.69 3.33 -7.41
N GLU A 24 17.86 3.25 -8.05
CA GLU A 24 18.00 3.48 -9.49
C GLU A 24 17.19 2.49 -10.34
N TYR A 25 16.96 1.29 -9.82
CA TYR A 25 16.18 0.23 -10.49
C TYR A 25 14.76 0.68 -10.86
N TYR A 26 14.17 1.61 -10.11
CA TYR A 26 12.84 2.17 -10.39
C TYR A 26 12.92 3.64 -10.83
N SER A 27 14.03 4.05 -11.46
CA SER A 27 14.24 5.44 -11.92
C SER A 27 13.14 5.94 -12.86
N GLY A 28 12.54 5.06 -13.69
CA GLY A 28 11.40 5.40 -14.54
C GLY A 28 10.18 5.88 -13.75
N PHE A 29 9.98 5.39 -12.53
CA PHE A 29 8.90 5.87 -11.66
C PHE A 29 9.17 7.28 -11.16
N ASN A 30 10.41 7.60 -10.78
CA ASN A 30 10.79 8.94 -10.34
C ASN A 30 10.69 9.96 -11.48
N ASN A 31 11.13 9.58 -12.68
CA ASN A 31 10.95 10.40 -13.88
C ASN A 31 9.46 10.65 -14.18
N ALA A 32 8.60 9.64 -13.96
CA ALA A 32 7.16 9.79 -14.12
C ALA A 32 6.56 10.72 -13.05
N GLN A 33 7.06 10.71 -11.81
CA GLN A 33 6.66 11.65 -10.77
C GLN A 33 7.04 13.09 -11.12
N ASP A 34 8.29 13.31 -11.55
CA ASP A 34 8.78 14.64 -11.91
C ASP A 34 7.98 15.24 -13.07
N PHE A 35 7.64 14.39 -14.06
CA PHE A 35 6.77 14.79 -15.16
C PHE A 35 5.36 15.17 -14.69
N VAL A 36 4.78 14.38 -13.79
CA VAL A 36 3.46 14.64 -13.18
C VAL A 36 3.44 15.95 -12.37
N GLY A 37 4.51 16.25 -11.63
CA GLY A 37 4.64 17.50 -10.86
C GLY A 37 4.60 18.76 -11.73
N SER A 38 4.96 18.63 -13.01
CA SER A 38 4.98 19.74 -13.97
C SER A 38 3.68 19.95 -14.76
N VAL A 39 2.76 18.96 -14.77
CA VAL A 39 1.54 19.00 -15.59
C VAL A 39 0.33 18.41 -14.84
N LEU A 40 -0.64 19.26 -14.46
CA LEU A 40 -1.94 18.84 -13.92
C LEU A 40 -2.77 18.15 -15.01
N THR A 41 -2.56 16.85 -15.22
CA THR A 41 -3.37 16.01 -16.11
C THR A 41 -3.89 14.79 -15.37
N THR A 42 -4.93 14.15 -15.91
CA THR A 42 -5.54 12.92 -15.38
C THR A 42 -4.54 11.78 -15.14
N ARG A 43 -3.38 11.81 -15.82
CA ARG A 43 -2.26 10.86 -15.61
C ARG A 43 -1.57 11.04 -14.25
N ALA A 44 -1.62 12.23 -13.67
CA ALA A 44 -1.14 12.53 -12.32
C ALA A 44 -1.83 11.69 -11.24
N ASN A 45 -3.10 11.35 -11.47
CA ASN A 45 -3.89 10.57 -10.52
C ASN A 45 -3.33 9.13 -10.37
N GLY A 46 -2.75 8.56 -11.43
CA GLY A 46 -2.20 7.19 -11.41
C GLY A 46 -1.08 7.02 -10.39
N VAL A 47 -0.14 7.98 -10.36
CA VAL A 47 0.96 8.01 -9.39
C VAL A 47 0.43 8.14 -7.96
N TYR A 48 -0.57 8.99 -7.75
CA TYR A 48 -1.21 9.15 -6.44
C TYR A 48 -1.86 7.86 -5.93
N TYR A 49 -2.50 7.07 -6.81
CA TYR A 49 -3.07 5.77 -6.42
C TYR A 49 -2.01 4.74 -6.00
N ILE A 50 -0.81 4.79 -6.57
CA ILE A 50 0.32 3.92 -6.16
C ILE A 50 0.74 4.27 -4.72
N TYR A 51 0.85 5.56 -4.40
CA TYR A 51 1.12 6.02 -3.04
C TYR A 51 0.04 5.59 -2.05
N LEU A 52 -1.24 5.77 -2.40
CA LEU A 52 -2.35 5.32 -1.57
C LEU A 52 -2.35 3.81 -1.35
N ALA A 53 -2.07 3.02 -2.39
CA ALA A 53 -1.98 1.57 -2.29
C ALA A 53 -0.83 1.12 -1.37
N ALA A 54 0.32 1.77 -1.46
CA ALA A 54 1.46 1.53 -0.57
C ALA A 54 1.13 1.85 0.89
N ILE A 55 0.51 3.01 1.15
CA ILE A 55 0.07 3.41 2.50
C ILE A 55 -1.01 2.47 3.05
N ALA A 56 -1.99 2.10 2.23
CA ALA A 56 -3.05 1.17 2.61
C ALA A 56 -2.50 -0.21 2.96
N SER A 57 -1.54 -0.71 2.17
CA SER A 57 -0.81 -1.95 2.44
C SER A 57 -0.15 -1.91 3.82
N LEU A 58 0.62 -0.86 4.11
CA LEU A 58 1.26 -0.69 5.42
C LEU A 58 0.23 -0.59 6.56
N TYR A 59 -0.83 0.19 6.36
CA TYR A 59 -1.88 0.35 7.36
C TYR A 59 -2.55 -0.98 7.74
N PHE A 60 -2.86 -1.83 6.76
CA PHE A 60 -3.47 -3.13 7.00
C PHE A 60 -2.52 -4.11 7.71
N LEU A 61 -1.22 -4.04 7.44
CA LEU A 61 -0.22 -4.90 8.09
C LEU A 61 0.13 -4.43 9.51
N VAL A 62 0.18 -3.11 9.75
CA VAL A 62 0.50 -2.53 11.08
C VAL A 62 -0.71 -2.60 12.01
N PHE A 63 -1.91 -2.28 11.51
CA PHE A 63 -3.13 -2.15 12.31
C PHE A 63 -4.29 -3.06 11.81
N PRO A 64 -4.09 -4.38 11.65
CA PRO A 64 -5.12 -5.27 11.10
C PRO A 64 -6.38 -5.34 11.96
N GLN A 65 -6.25 -5.23 13.28
CA GLN A 65 -7.40 -5.17 14.20
C GLN A 65 -8.21 -3.88 14.06
N HIS A 66 -7.54 -2.76 13.74
CA HIS A 66 -8.23 -1.49 13.54
C HIS A 66 -8.98 -1.51 12.20
N ALA A 67 -8.35 -2.05 11.15
CA ALA A 67 -8.99 -2.30 9.87
C ALA A 67 -10.22 -3.21 10.00
N ALA A 68 -10.09 -4.33 10.73
CA ALA A 68 -11.21 -5.24 10.98
C ALA A 68 -12.38 -4.58 11.71
N ARG A 69 -12.11 -3.66 12.65
CA ARG A 69 -13.17 -2.96 13.37
C ARG A 69 -13.91 -1.92 12.54
N LYS A 70 -13.20 -1.20 11.66
CA LYS A 70 -13.76 -0.07 10.92
C LYS A 70 -14.28 -0.42 9.54
N LEU A 71 -13.65 -1.39 8.87
CA LEU A 71 -13.88 -1.67 7.46
C LEU A 71 -14.61 -3.00 7.24
N SER A 72 -14.58 -3.92 8.20
CA SER A 72 -15.33 -5.16 8.07
C SER A 72 -16.83 -4.89 8.22
N PRO A 73 -17.67 -5.44 7.33
CA PRO A 73 -19.11 -5.40 7.51
C PRO A 73 -19.51 -6.18 8.77
N LEU A 74 -20.54 -5.69 9.46
CA LEU A 74 -21.11 -6.33 10.64
C LEU A 74 -22.28 -7.22 10.23
N SER A 75 -22.41 -8.39 10.86
CA SER A 75 -23.56 -9.27 10.65
C SER A 75 -24.85 -8.62 11.16
N LYS A 76 -25.95 -8.72 10.39
CA LYS A 76 -27.22 -8.06 10.69
C LYS A 76 -27.88 -8.52 12.00
N GLY A 77 -27.53 -9.72 12.50
CA GLY A 77 -28.13 -10.30 13.71
C GLY A 77 -27.28 -10.13 14.95
N LEU A 78 -26.02 -10.56 14.90
CA LEU A 78 -25.13 -10.64 16.06
C LEU A 78 -24.16 -9.44 16.17
N LYS A 79 -24.15 -8.53 15.19
CA LYS A 79 -23.16 -7.44 15.04
C LYS A 79 -21.71 -7.93 15.13
N GLU A 80 -21.47 -9.18 14.78
CA GLU A 80 -20.13 -9.74 14.73
C GLU A 80 -19.41 -9.29 13.46
N GLN A 81 -18.10 -9.12 13.56
CA GLN A 81 -17.24 -8.79 12.42
C GLN A 81 -17.16 -9.99 11.49
N ILE A 82 -17.64 -9.81 10.25
CA ILE A 82 -17.62 -10.88 9.24
C ILE A 82 -16.19 -11.15 8.76
N LEU A 83 -15.38 -10.09 8.59
CA LEU A 83 -14.01 -10.20 8.13
C LEU A 83 -13.04 -10.06 9.31
N PRO A 84 -12.27 -11.11 9.66
CA PRO A 84 -11.33 -11.07 10.77
C PRO A 84 -10.06 -10.27 10.43
N ALA A 85 -9.27 -9.93 11.45
CA ALA A 85 -8.00 -9.21 11.27
C ALA A 85 -7.03 -9.89 10.28
N ASN A 86 -7.00 -11.23 10.25
CA ASN A 86 -6.14 -11.99 9.34
C ASN A 86 -6.52 -11.78 7.86
N PHE A 87 -7.79 -11.52 7.54
CA PHE A 87 -8.20 -11.18 6.19
C PHE A 87 -7.55 -9.88 5.73
N TRP A 88 -7.54 -8.86 6.59
CA TRP A 88 -6.90 -7.58 6.29
C TRP A 88 -5.38 -7.68 6.17
N VAL A 89 -4.74 -8.58 6.92
CA VAL A 89 -3.32 -8.90 6.72
C VAL A 89 -3.08 -9.44 5.30
N CYS A 90 -3.92 -10.37 4.82
CA CYS A 90 -3.82 -10.89 3.45
C CYS A 90 -4.03 -9.77 2.41
N VAL A 91 -4.99 -8.87 2.62
CA VAL A 91 -5.22 -7.70 1.75
C VAL A 91 -3.99 -6.79 1.72
N GLY A 92 -3.36 -6.55 2.87
CA GLY A 92 -2.14 -5.76 2.98
C GLY A 92 -0.99 -6.34 2.15
N TYR A 93 -0.76 -7.65 2.25
CA TYR A 93 0.24 -8.34 1.42
C TYR A 93 -0.11 -8.32 -0.07
N PHE A 94 -1.37 -8.58 -0.42
CA PHE A 94 -1.83 -8.50 -1.81
C PHE A 94 -1.57 -7.12 -2.40
N LEU A 95 -1.91 -6.04 -1.68
CA LEU A 95 -1.62 -4.67 -2.10
C LEU A 95 -0.12 -4.41 -2.26
N SER A 96 0.73 -4.97 -1.38
CA SER A 96 2.19 -4.80 -1.55
C SER A 96 2.68 -5.42 -2.85
N VAL A 97 2.18 -6.61 -3.20
CA VAL A 97 2.52 -7.27 -4.47
C VAL A 97 2.04 -6.44 -5.65
N VAL A 98 0.82 -5.91 -5.60
CA VAL A 98 0.30 -5.02 -6.66
C VAL A 98 1.16 -3.77 -6.82
N VAL A 99 1.60 -3.15 -5.72
CA VAL A 99 2.51 -1.99 -5.76
C VAL A 99 3.83 -2.36 -6.44
N PHE A 100 4.47 -3.46 -6.05
CA PHE A 100 5.72 -3.89 -6.69
C PHE A 100 5.55 -4.24 -8.17
N LEU A 101 4.49 -4.97 -8.53
CA LEU A 101 4.19 -5.28 -9.93
C LEU A 101 3.95 -4.02 -10.75
N THR A 102 3.27 -3.02 -10.17
CA THR A 102 3.05 -1.74 -10.84
C THR A 102 4.35 -0.97 -10.99
N LEU A 103 5.21 -0.95 -9.97
CA LEU A 103 6.53 -0.32 -10.03
C LEU A 103 7.45 -1.00 -11.06
N GLU A 104 7.35 -2.32 -11.24
CA GLU A 104 8.13 -3.07 -12.23
C GLU A 104 7.81 -2.64 -13.67
N VAL A 105 6.60 -2.12 -13.94
CA VAL A 105 6.25 -1.53 -15.25
C VAL A 105 7.09 -0.28 -15.54
N PHE A 106 7.61 0.38 -14.50
CA PHE A 106 8.45 1.58 -14.59
C PHE A 106 9.95 1.30 -14.44
N ARG A 107 10.35 0.03 -14.55
CA ARG A 107 11.76 -0.32 -14.77
C ARG A 107 12.21 0.20 -16.14
#